data_AF-A0AAU9UXK3-F1
#
_entry.id   AF-A0AAU9UXK3-F1
#
_cell.length_a   1.000
_cell.length_b   1.000
_cell.length_c   1.000
_cell.angle_alpha   90.00
_cell.angle_beta   90.00
_cell.angle_gamma   90.00
#
_symmetry.space_group_name_H-M   'P 1'
#
loop_
_entity.id
_entity.type
_entity.pdbx_description
1 polymer ?
#
loop_
_entity_poly.entity_id
_entity_poly.type
_entity_poly.pdbx_seq_one_letter_code
_entity_poly.pdbx_strand_id
1 'polypeptide(L)'
;MLGMALKSLTSSRKIIDIIHRYGHCISYPGVEELETEATYTSIEKSSVCPETIKKSPDLCTGVAFDNFDRFVETKTGKDTLHDTVGIIYQNVDLNTSDESQSINVSDAHNEVTLNLKKRRRRTFQGISTEISEQPLAKKKKSQNLESLDHNGENLQCKNLQLYETIDTFWMLSHALQLPNVPMWVGFNSLLVDNNSPKQIVSYLTPINESPTNKSVVLETMKQSQKICKEVNQSSIQVTYDLAIAKVALEMQATYKPDLDNLFIHLAVPYNDGLLQSCGQNYHGLWLN
;
A
#
# COMPACT_ATOMS: atom_id res chain seq x y z
N MET A 1 -6.82 -18.98 24.69
CA MET A 1 -7.30 -17.61 24.37
C MET A 1 -7.10 -16.62 25.51
N LEU A 2 -7.57 -16.88 26.75
CA LEU A 2 -7.47 -15.92 27.87
C LEU A 2 -6.04 -15.37 28.14
N GLY A 3 -5.01 -16.24 28.14
CA GLY A 3 -3.62 -15.81 28.35
C GLY A 3 -3.08 -14.84 27.29
N MET A 4 -3.49 -15.01 26.02
CA MET A 4 -3.13 -14.09 24.93
C MET A 4 -3.78 -12.72 25.12
N ALA A 5 -5.08 -12.71 25.46
CA ALA A 5 -5.83 -11.47 25.72
C ALA A 5 -5.24 -10.68 26.91
N LEU A 6 -4.91 -11.37 28.02
CA LEU A 6 -4.27 -10.75 29.17
C LEU A 6 -2.88 -10.19 28.84
N LYS A 7 -2.10 -10.90 28.02
CA LYS A 7 -0.81 -10.39 27.52
C LYS A 7 -0.99 -9.12 26.70
N SER A 8 -1.93 -9.10 25.77
CA SER A 8 -2.22 -7.94 24.93
C SER A 8 -2.72 -6.73 25.74
N LEU A 9 -3.57 -6.95 26.76
CA LEU A 9 -4.15 -5.88 27.57
C LEU A 9 -3.20 -5.32 28.63
N THR A 10 -2.37 -6.17 29.24
CA THR A 10 -1.60 -5.80 30.44
C THR A 10 -0.10 -5.81 30.25
N SER A 11 0.40 -6.47 29.20
CA SER A 11 1.83 -6.73 28.95
C SER A 11 2.59 -7.30 30.18
N SER A 12 1.86 -7.88 31.14
CA SER A 12 2.40 -8.25 32.44
C SER A 12 2.52 -9.77 32.60
N ARG A 13 3.75 -10.26 32.59
CA ARG A 13 4.06 -11.66 32.90
C ARG A 13 3.53 -12.10 34.26
N LYS A 14 3.58 -11.22 35.27
CA LYS A 14 3.14 -11.54 36.64
C LYS A 14 1.65 -11.89 36.69
N ILE A 15 0.81 -11.18 35.94
CA ILE A 15 -0.63 -11.42 35.89
C ILE A 15 -0.92 -12.78 35.24
N ILE A 16 -0.23 -13.09 34.14
CA ILE A 16 -0.35 -14.36 33.44
C ILE A 16 0.10 -15.52 34.34
N ASP A 17 1.22 -15.36 35.08
CA ASP A 17 1.73 -16.38 36.00
C ASP A 17 0.82 -16.63 37.21
N ILE A 18 0.06 -15.62 37.65
CA ILE A 18 -0.96 -15.78 38.71
C ILE A 18 -2.14 -16.59 38.16
N ILE A 19 -2.71 -16.18 37.03
CA ILE A 19 -3.88 -16.83 36.44
C ILE A 19 -3.56 -18.26 35.98
N HIS A 20 -2.33 -18.49 35.51
CA HIS A 20 -1.81 -19.82 35.21
C HIS A 20 -1.75 -20.71 36.47
N ARG A 21 -1.28 -20.18 37.60
CA ARG A 21 -1.25 -20.91 38.88
C ARG A 21 -2.64 -21.32 39.37
N TYR A 22 -3.67 -20.54 39.07
CA TYR A 22 -5.07 -20.89 39.33
C TYR A 22 -5.67 -21.85 38.27
N GLY A 23 -4.89 -22.28 37.27
CA GLY A 23 -5.33 -23.24 36.25
C GLY A 23 -6.21 -22.64 35.16
N HIS A 24 -6.37 -21.32 35.10
CA HIS A 24 -7.29 -20.65 34.17
C HIS A 24 -6.64 -20.24 32.83
N CYS A 25 -5.31 -20.29 32.72
CA CYS A 25 -4.62 -20.09 31.45
C CYS A 25 -3.35 -20.94 31.35
N ILE A 26 -2.80 -21.02 30.13
CA ILE A 26 -1.48 -21.61 29.89
C ILE A 26 -0.37 -20.74 30.49
N SER A 27 0.81 -21.32 30.65
CA SER A 27 1.97 -20.61 31.18
C SER A 27 2.41 -19.49 30.24
N TYR A 28 3.07 -18.46 30.78
CA TYR A 28 3.58 -17.35 29.98
C TYR A 28 4.46 -17.79 28.78
N PRO A 29 5.40 -18.75 28.92
CA PRO A 29 6.13 -19.29 27.77
C PRO A 29 5.24 -19.97 26.73
N GLY A 30 4.17 -20.64 27.16
CA GLY A 30 3.20 -21.23 26.23
C GLY A 30 2.42 -20.18 25.44
N VAL A 31 2.16 -19.00 26.03
CA VAL A 31 1.57 -17.87 25.31
C VAL A 31 2.53 -17.32 24.25
N GLU A 32 3.82 -17.13 24.59
CA GLU A 32 4.83 -16.67 23.62
C GLU A 32 5.04 -17.67 22.48
N GLU A 33 5.01 -18.98 22.77
CA GLU A 33 5.06 -20.03 21.76
C GLU A 33 3.85 -19.96 20.83
N LEU A 34 2.63 -19.82 21.35
CA LEU A 34 1.42 -19.70 20.53
C LEU A 34 1.41 -18.44 19.67
N GLU A 35 1.86 -17.30 20.19
CA GLU A 35 1.97 -16.05 19.44
C GLU A 35 3.00 -16.16 18.31
N THR A 36 4.14 -16.79 18.61
CA THR A 36 5.20 -17.05 17.62
C THR A 36 4.68 -17.97 16.50
N GLU A 37 4.00 -19.07 16.84
CA GLU A 37 3.42 -19.98 15.85
C GLU A 37 2.28 -19.34 15.06
N ALA A 38 1.38 -18.58 15.69
CA ALA A 38 0.34 -17.83 14.99
C ALA A 38 0.92 -16.82 14.01
N THR A 39 2.05 -16.19 14.36
CA THR A 39 2.80 -15.29 13.48
C THR A 39 3.35 -16.06 12.28
N TYR A 40 4.01 -17.22 12.50
CA TYR A 40 4.50 -18.06 11.40
C TYR A 40 3.36 -18.55 10.49
N THR A 41 2.23 -18.98 11.04
CA THR A 41 1.05 -19.38 10.25
C THR A 41 0.48 -18.21 9.44
N SER A 42 0.48 -17.00 9.99
CA SER A 42 0.02 -15.80 9.29
C SER A 42 0.95 -15.42 8.13
N ILE A 43 2.24 -15.71 8.27
CA ILE A 43 3.26 -15.48 7.24
C ILE A 43 3.24 -16.59 6.17
N GLU A 44 3.00 -17.84 6.57
CA GLU A 44 2.85 -18.98 5.65
C GLU A 44 1.60 -18.86 4.76
N LYS A 45 0.73 -17.85 4.99
CA LYS A 45 -0.32 -17.49 4.03
C LYS A 45 0.32 -17.19 2.67
N SER A 46 0.00 -18.03 1.69
CA SER A 46 0.58 -17.96 0.34
C SER A 46 0.14 -16.73 -0.47
N SER A 47 -0.91 -16.00 -0.04
CA SER A 47 -1.45 -14.86 -0.79
C SER A 47 -0.90 -13.54 -0.29
N VAL A 48 -0.44 -12.71 -1.23
CA VAL A 48 0.01 -11.35 -0.98
C VAL A 48 -1.19 -10.40 -0.82
N CYS A 49 -2.31 -10.69 -1.49
CA CYS A 49 -3.51 -9.85 -1.42
C CYS A 49 -4.17 -9.95 -0.03
N PRO A 50 -4.52 -8.81 0.59
CA PRO A 50 -5.38 -8.77 1.78
C PRO A 50 -6.75 -9.41 1.51
N GLU A 51 -7.36 -9.98 2.56
CA GLU A 51 -8.66 -10.68 2.49
C GLU A 51 -9.82 -9.78 2.04
N THR A 52 -9.67 -8.47 2.22
CA THR A 52 -10.62 -7.44 1.79
C THR A 52 -10.70 -7.25 0.29
N ILE A 53 -9.68 -7.65 -0.46
CA ILE A 53 -9.60 -7.47 -1.92
C ILE A 53 -10.19 -8.68 -2.63
N LYS A 54 -11.18 -8.45 -3.51
CA LYS A 54 -11.81 -9.50 -4.29
C LYS A 54 -10.87 -9.95 -5.42
N LYS A 55 -10.69 -11.27 -5.56
CA LYS A 55 -9.84 -11.90 -6.58
C LYS A 55 -10.57 -12.08 -7.91
N SER A 56 -11.15 -11.00 -8.43
CA SER A 56 -11.94 -10.98 -9.66
C SER A 56 -11.27 -10.09 -10.71
N PRO A 57 -11.20 -10.53 -11.99
CA PRO A 57 -10.59 -9.75 -13.06
C PRO A 57 -11.37 -8.47 -13.39
N ASP A 58 -12.68 -8.44 -13.09
CA ASP A 58 -13.61 -7.37 -13.48
C ASP A 58 -13.45 -6.08 -12.65
N LEU A 59 -12.68 -6.13 -11.56
CA LEU A 59 -12.47 -4.99 -10.68
C LEU A 59 -11.08 -4.38 -10.87
N CYS A 60 -11.05 -3.10 -11.26
CA CYS A 60 -9.80 -2.36 -11.37
C CYS A 60 -9.09 -2.35 -10.02
N THR A 61 -7.85 -2.84 -10.01
CA THR A 61 -7.02 -2.96 -8.81
C THR A 61 -5.70 -2.27 -9.09
N GLY A 62 -5.24 -1.48 -8.14
CA GLY A 62 -3.96 -0.79 -8.21
C GLY A 62 -3.25 -0.85 -6.87
N VAL A 63 -1.95 -0.61 -6.90
CA VAL A 63 -1.12 -0.53 -5.70
C VAL A 63 -0.32 0.76 -5.70
N ALA A 64 -0.08 1.29 -4.51
CA ALA A 64 0.82 2.42 -4.33
C ALA A 64 1.80 2.10 -3.21
N PHE A 65 3.07 2.46 -3.40
CA PHE A 65 4.10 2.29 -2.38
C PHE A 65 4.70 3.63 -2.05
N ASP A 66 4.92 3.85 -0.76
CA ASP A 66 5.51 5.06 -0.23
C ASP A 66 6.47 4.73 0.92
N ASN A 67 7.30 5.70 1.26
CA ASN A 67 8.07 5.72 2.50
C ASN A 67 7.12 5.94 3.69
N PHE A 68 7.24 5.10 4.71
CA PHE A 68 6.59 5.27 6.00
C PHE A 68 7.61 5.55 7.10
N ASP A 69 7.78 6.83 7.42
CA ASP A 69 8.63 7.31 8.51
C ASP A 69 7.86 7.29 9.84
N ARG A 70 8.12 6.31 10.70
CA ARG A 70 7.44 6.22 12.01
C ARG A 70 8.16 7.10 13.05
N PHE A 71 7.55 8.21 13.45
CA PHE A 71 7.88 9.09 14.60
C PHE A 71 9.38 9.30 14.86
N VAL A 72 9.96 10.33 14.25
CA VAL A 72 11.37 10.64 14.51
C VAL A 72 11.61 12.14 14.58
N GLU A 73 11.30 12.73 15.73
CA GLU A 73 11.94 13.98 16.16
C GLU A 73 13.33 13.67 16.76
N THR A 74 14.21 13.00 16.02
CA THR A 74 15.63 12.95 16.42
C THR A 74 16.34 14.13 15.76
N LYS A 75 16.98 14.96 16.57
CA LYS A 75 17.77 16.13 16.10
C LYS A 75 18.91 15.77 15.13
N THR A 76 19.21 14.48 15.00
CA THR A 76 20.28 13.92 14.17
C THR A 76 19.78 13.10 12.97
N GLY A 77 18.49 12.77 12.90
CA GLY A 77 17.93 11.87 11.86
C GLY A 77 18.53 10.46 11.87
N LYS A 78 19.29 10.09 12.90
CA LYS A 78 19.93 8.78 13.05
C LYS A 78 18.93 7.86 13.77
N ASP A 79 18.79 6.62 13.29
CA ASP A 79 17.81 5.63 13.78
C ASP A 79 16.35 5.91 13.40
N THR A 80 16.13 6.64 12.30
CA THR A 80 14.83 6.70 11.62
C THR A 80 14.49 5.34 11.00
N LEU A 81 13.33 4.79 11.35
CA LEU A 81 12.81 3.60 10.69
C LEU A 81 12.18 4.04 9.37
N HIS A 82 12.87 3.79 8.26
CA HIS A 82 12.42 4.11 6.90
C HIS A 82 11.82 2.84 6.29
N ASP A 83 10.59 2.50 6.66
CA ASP A 83 9.93 1.32 6.11
C ASP A 83 9.27 1.67 4.77
N THR A 84 9.23 0.73 3.84
CA THR A 84 8.41 0.85 2.64
C THR A 84 7.05 0.24 2.91
N VAL A 85 5.98 1.02 2.79
CA VAL A 85 4.61 0.56 2.98
C VAL A 85 3.86 0.61 1.65
N GLY A 86 3.14 -0.47 1.37
CA GLY A 86 2.23 -0.56 0.24
C GLY A 86 0.78 -0.43 0.67
N ILE A 87 -0.02 0.28 -0.12
CA ILE A 87 -1.47 0.19 -0.11
C ILE A 87 -1.97 -0.45 -1.39
N ILE A 88 -3.05 -1.20 -1.29
CA ILE A 88 -3.80 -1.75 -2.41
C ILE A 88 -5.19 -1.10 -2.41
N TYR A 89 -5.65 -0.70 -3.59
CA TYR A 89 -6.97 -0.13 -3.78
C TYR A 89 -7.71 -0.85 -4.91
N GLN A 90 -9.01 -1.05 -4.73
CA GLN A 90 -9.85 -1.75 -5.69
C GLN A 90 -11.23 -1.08 -5.79
N ASN A 91 -11.78 -1.01 -7.00
CA ASN A 91 -13.13 -0.49 -7.21
C ASN A 91 -14.18 -1.35 -6.49
N VAL A 92 -15.16 -0.69 -5.89
CA VAL A 92 -16.32 -1.34 -5.27
C VAL A 92 -17.36 -1.62 -6.36
N ASP A 93 -17.82 -2.86 -6.41
CA ASP A 93 -18.98 -3.22 -7.23
C ASP A 93 -20.26 -2.68 -6.58
N LEU A 94 -20.87 -1.68 -7.21
CA LEU A 94 -22.10 -1.04 -6.72
C LEU A 94 -23.32 -1.97 -6.80
N ASN A 95 -23.23 -3.11 -7.48
CA ASN A 95 -24.31 -4.09 -7.58
C ASN A 95 -24.34 -5.09 -6.41
N THR A 96 -23.31 -5.11 -5.56
CA THR A 96 -23.33 -5.87 -4.30
C THR A 96 -23.71 -4.92 -3.16
N SER A 97 -25.03 -4.71 -2.98
CA SER A 97 -25.58 -4.09 -1.78
C SER A 97 -25.03 -4.77 -0.53
N ASP A 98 -24.35 -4.00 0.32
CA ASP A 98 -23.89 -4.29 1.69
C ASP A 98 -24.29 -5.67 2.25
N GLU A 99 -23.61 -6.73 1.81
CA GLU A 99 -23.43 -7.87 2.69
C GLU A 99 -22.32 -7.49 3.65
N SER A 100 -22.73 -6.96 4.81
CA SER A 100 -21.96 -7.06 6.04
C SER A 100 -21.37 -8.47 6.11
N GLN A 101 -20.08 -8.61 5.82
CA GLN A 101 -19.39 -9.88 5.86
C GLN A 101 -19.41 -10.37 7.31
N SER A 102 -20.44 -11.13 7.66
CA SER A 102 -20.38 -12.04 8.79
C SER A 102 -19.22 -12.98 8.51
N ILE A 103 -18.19 -12.90 9.35
CA ILE A 103 -17.05 -13.81 9.35
C ILE A 103 -17.62 -15.23 9.50
N ASN A 104 -17.79 -15.94 8.40
CA ASN A 104 -18.04 -17.37 8.42
C ASN A 104 -16.69 -18.04 8.71
N VAL A 105 -16.43 -18.25 10.01
CA VAL A 105 -15.41 -19.21 10.45
C VAL A 105 -15.94 -20.59 10.08
N SER A 106 -15.72 -21.00 8.83
CA SER A 106 -15.87 -22.41 8.48
C SER A 106 -14.66 -23.15 9.06
N ASP A 107 -14.91 -23.90 10.14
CA ASP A 107 -13.99 -24.90 10.70
C ASP A 107 -13.64 -25.94 9.63
N ALA A 108 -12.62 -25.64 8.83
CA ALA A 108 -11.94 -26.64 8.03
C ALA A 108 -11.01 -27.42 8.97
N HIS A 109 -11.55 -28.48 9.60
CA HIS A 109 -10.75 -29.53 10.21
C HIS A 109 -9.94 -30.25 9.13
N ASN A 110 -8.83 -29.64 8.71
CA ASN A 110 -7.77 -30.37 8.05
C ASN A 110 -6.99 -31.10 9.14
N GLU A 111 -7.14 -32.42 9.20
CA GLU A 111 -6.26 -33.30 9.97
C GLU A 111 -4.82 -33.11 9.49
N VAL A 112 -4.08 -32.26 10.20
CA VAL A 112 -2.64 -32.13 10.02
C VAL A 112 -1.99 -33.35 10.67
N THR A 113 -1.54 -34.29 9.84
CA THR A 113 -0.66 -35.39 10.24
C THR A 113 0.58 -34.81 10.91
N LEU A 114 0.61 -34.87 12.25
CA LEU A 114 1.71 -34.37 13.09
C LEU A 114 2.95 -35.26 12.92
N ASN A 115 3.78 -34.96 11.92
CA ASN A 115 5.12 -35.51 11.84
C ASN A 115 6.08 -34.74 12.78
N LEU A 116 6.23 -35.32 13.97
CA LEU A 116 7.38 -35.38 14.89
C LEU A 116 8.50 -34.30 14.80
N LYS A 117 8.66 -33.64 15.97
CA LYS A 117 9.90 -33.02 16.50
C LYS A 117 10.45 -31.77 15.79
N LYS A 118 9.65 -30.70 15.69
CA LYS A 118 10.20 -29.33 15.58
C LYS A 118 10.46 -28.75 16.97
N ARG A 119 11.66 -28.18 17.16
CA ARG A 119 12.10 -27.52 18.40
C ARG A 119 11.22 -26.29 18.69
N ARG A 120 10.59 -26.23 19.87
CA ARG A 120 9.70 -25.14 20.32
C ARG A 120 10.42 -23.79 20.26
N ARG A 121 9.85 -22.82 19.54
CA ARG A 121 10.42 -21.48 19.33
C ARG A 121 9.71 -20.47 20.23
N ARG A 122 10.48 -19.72 21.02
CA ARG A 122 9.98 -18.72 21.99
C ARG A 122 10.15 -17.28 21.52
N THR A 123 10.70 -17.09 20.34
CA THR A 123 11.05 -15.79 19.81
C THR A 123 10.88 -15.83 18.31
N PHE A 124 10.11 -14.89 17.80
CA PHE A 124 10.03 -14.67 16.37
C PHE A 124 11.36 -14.11 15.88
N GLN A 125 12.04 -14.88 15.03
CA GLN A 125 13.14 -14.33 14.24
C GLN A 125 12.49 -13.58 13.09
N GLY A 126 12.65 -12.26 13.08
CA GLY A 126 12.16 -11.40 12.00
C GLY A 126 12.54 -12.01 10.66
N ILE A 127 11.55 -12.13 9.77
CA ILE A 127 11.83 -12.56 8.41
C ILE A 127 12.47 -11.36 7.74
N SER A 128 13.79 -11.37 7.60
CA SER A 128 14.41 -10.71 6.48
C SER A 128 13.82 -11.39 5.26
N THR A 129 12.89 -10.72 4.57
CA THR A 129 12.67 -11.00 3.16
C THR A 129 14.08 -10.95 2.58
N GLU A 130 14.64 -12.09 2.17
CA GLU A 130 15.96 -12.12 1.55
C GLU A 130 15.81 -11.32 0.27
N ILE A 131 16.08 -10.02 0.38
CA ILE A 131 16.07 -9.11 -0.74
C ILE A 131 17.19 -9.62 -1.62
N SER A 132 16.82 -10.36 -2.66
CA SER A 132 17.78 -10.97 -3.56
C SER A 132 18.56 -9.83 -4.22
N GLU A 133 19.81 -9.65 -3.80
CA GLU A 133 20.78 -8.76 -4.43
C GLU A 133 21.15 -9.33 -5.81
N GLN A 134 20.20 -9.32 -6.75
CA GLN A 134 20.53 -9.59 -8.14
C GLN A 134 21.42 -8.44 -8.62
N PRO A 135 22.61 -8.73 -9.18
CA PRO A 135 23.47 -7.68 -9.70
C PRO A 135 22.72 -6.90 -10.77
N LEU A 136 22.43 -5.62 -10.49
CA LEU A 136 21.86 -4.73 -11.50
C LEU A 136 22.85 -4.65 -12.65
N ALA A 137 22.44 -5.19 -13.80
CA ALA A 137 23.23 -5.13 -15.02
C ALA A 137 23.58 -3.67 -15.35
N LYS A 138 24.76 -3.47 -15.93
CA LYS A 138 25.27 -2.15 -16.34
C LYS A 138 24.20 -1.40 -17.14
N LYS A 139 23.98 -0.13 -16.81
CA LYS A 139 23.07 0.79 -17.51
C LYS A 139 23.14 0.55 -19.02
N LYS A 140 22.07 0.05 -19.64
CA LYS A 140 21.93 0.14 -21.09
C LYS A 140 21.90 1.62 -21.43
N LYS A 141 22.73 2.04 -22.39
CA LYS A 141 22.61 3.39 -22.98
C LYS A 141 21.16 3.55 -23.41
N SER A 142 20.53 4.63 -22.96
CA SER A 142 19.28 5.10 -23.52
C SER A 142 19.41 5.05 -25.03
N GLN A 143 18.56 4.25 -25.69
CA GLN A 143 18.38 4.42 -27.13
C GLN A 143 17.97 5.88 -27.30
N ASN A 144 18.59 6.57 -28.27
CA ASN A 144 18.19 7.93 -28.59
C ASN A 144 16.67 7.91 -28.74
N LEU A 145 15.98 8.73 -27.95
CA LEU A 145 14.61 9.08 -28.26
C LEU A 145 14.72 9.65 -29.66
N GLU A 146 14.31 8.89 -30.68
CA GLU A 146 14.09 9.48 -31.99
C GLU A 146 13.15 10.63 -31.69
N SER A 147 13.64 11.85 -31.90
CA SER A 147 12.80 13.02 -31.96
C SER A 147 11.83 12.69 -33.07
N LEU A 148 10.69 12.15 -32.71
CA LEU A 148 9.50 12.25 -33.51
C LEU A 148 9.40 13.74 -33.77
N ASP A 149 9.77 14.15 -34.98
CA ASP A 149 9.44 15.44 -35.57
C ASP A 149 7.90 15.49 -35.62
N HIS A 150 7.28 15.62 -34.46
CA HIS A 150 5.94 16.16 -34.35
C HIS A 150 6.12 17.60 -34.76
N ASN A 151 5.95 17.85 -36.07
CA ASN A 151 5.45 19.11 -36.58
C ASN A 151 4.46 19.60 -35.54
N GLY A 152 4.84 20.63 -34.78
CA GLY A 152 4.16 20.99 -33.53
C GLY A 152 2.68 21.11 -33.79
N GLU A 153 1.93 20.07 -33.44
CA GLU A 153 0.51 20.22 -33.21
C GLU A 153 0.46 21.20 -32.07
N ASN A 154 0.16 22.45 -32.43
CA ASN A 154 -0.09 23.53 -31.52
C ASN A 154 -1.38 23.11 -30.80
N LEU A 155 -1.22 22.24 -29.79
CA LEU A 155 -2.26 21.75 -28.91
C LEU A 155 -2.75 22.97 -28.15
N GLN A 156 -3.62 23.72 -28.79
CA GLN A 156 -4.28 24.88 -28.21
C GLN A 156 -5.15 24.33 -27.10
N CYS A 157 -4.66 24.40 -25.86
CA CYS A 157 -5.41 24.04 -24.67
C CYS A 157 -6.65 24.94 -24.58
N LYS A 158 -7.76 24.48 -25.14
CA LYS A 158 -9.04 25.20 -25.17
C LYS A 158 -9.53 25.60 -23.77
N ASN A 159 -9.09 24.85 -22.75
CA ASN A 159 -9.51 25.04 -21.37
C ASN A 159 -8.53 25.88 -20.54
N LEU A 160 -7.37 26.30 -21.09
CA LEU A 160 -6.38 27.06 -20.32
C LEU A 160 -6.97 28.36 -19.77
N GLN A 161 -7.68 29.11 -20.62
CA GLN A 161 -8.37 30.35 -20.23
C GLN A 161 -9.44 30.11 -19.16
N LEU A 162 -10.09 28.95 -19.18
CA LEU A 162 -11.09 28.59 -18.18
C LEU A 162 -10.43 28.35 -16.82
N TYR A 163 -9.31 27.63 -16.76
CA TYR A 163 -8.58 27.41 -15.51
C TYR A 163 -7.95 28.70 -14.96
N GLU A 164 -7.39 29.55 -15.82
CA GLU A 164 -6.92 30.88 -15.41
C GLU A 164 -8.06 31.73 -14.81
N THR A 165 -9.26 31.63 -15.38
CA THR A 165 -10.45 32.33 -14.87
C THR A 165 -10.87 31.78 -13.51
N ILE A 166 -10.86 30.46 -13.32
CA ILE A 166 -11.18 29.80 -12.05
C ILE A 166 -10.19 30.22 -10.95
N ASP A 167 -8.89 30.19 -11.25
CA ASP A 167 -7.84 30.57 -10.31
C ASP A 167 -7.92 32.06 -9.92
N THR A 168 -8.24 32.93 -10.88
CA THR A 168 -8.43 34.36 -10.60
C THR A 168 -9.67 34.62 -9.73
N PHE A 169 -10.77 33.89 -9.93
CA PHE A 169 -11.94 33.95 -9.04
C PHE A 169 -11.60 33.49 -7.63
N TRP A 170 -10.84 32.40 -7.48
CA TRP A 170 -10.38 31.94 -6.17
C TRP A 170 -9.48 32.98 -5.49
N MET A 171 -8.49 33.54 -6.19
CA MET A 171 -7.63 34.59 -5.64
C MET A 171 -8.43 35.83 -5.21
N LEU A 172 -9.39 36.28 -6.04
CA LEU A 172 -10.22 37.43 -5.74
C LEU A 172 -11.11 37.18 -4.52
N SER A 173 -11.66 35.97 -4.39
CA SER A 173 -12.51 35.60 -3.25
C SER A 173 -11.77 35.66 -1.91
N HIS A 174 -10.49 35.25 -1.90
CA HIS A 174 -9.61 35.37 -0.72
C HIS A 174 -9.16 36.81 -0.48
N ALA A 175 -8.85 37.56 -1.54
CA ALA A 175 -8.50 38.99 -1.43
C ALA A 175 -9.66 39.83 -0.86
N LEU A 176 -10.91 39.48 -1.18
CA LEU A 176 -12.12 40.11 -0.69
C LEU A 176 -12.62 39.54 0.66
N GLN A 177 -11.91 38.56 1.23
CA GLN A 177 -12.24 37.89 2.50
C GLN A 177 -13.68 37.34 2.54
N LEU A 178 -14.13 36.73 1.44
CA LEU A 178 -15.45 36.11 1.39
C LEU A 178 -15.53 34.95 2.40
N PRO A 179 -16.63 34.85 3.17
CA PRO A 179 -16.78 33.78 4.15
C PRO A 179 -16.97 32.42 3.47
N ASN A 180 -16.51 31.35 4.12
CA ASN A 180 -16.68 29.95 3.70
C ASN A 180 -16.03 29.56 2.36
N VAL A 181 -15.02 30.31 1.90
CA VAL A 181 -14.23 29.90 0.73
C VAL A 181 -13.09 28.99 1.19
N PRO A 182 -13.02 27.73 0.73
CA PRO A 182 -11.91 26.84 1.05
C PRO A 182 -10.58 27.31 0.41
N MET A 183 -9.48 26.73 0.87
CA MET A 183 -8.18 26.85 0.19
C MET A 183 -8.26 26.28 -1.24
N TRP A 184 -7.32 26.65 -2.10
CA TRP A 184 -7.34 26.38 -3.55
C TRP A 184 -7.78 24.96 -3.92
N VAL A 185 -7.23 23.95 -3.24
CA VAL A 185 -7.59 22.54 -3.46
C VAL A 185 -9.08 22.29 -3.21
N GLY A 186 -9.58 22.70 -2.05
CA GLY A 186 -10.99 22.51 -1.71
C GLY A 186 -11.92 23.33 -2.61
N PHE A 187 -11.47 24.47 -3.12
CA PHE A 187 -12.24 25.28 -4.07
C PHE A 187 -12.40 24.54 -5.40
N ASN A 188 -11.31 24.00 -5.94
CA ASN A 188 -11.36 23.21 -7.18
C ASN A 188 -12.15 21.92 -7.00
N SER A 189 -12.06 21.25 -5.84
CA SER A 189 -12.85 20.06 -5.56
C SER A 189 -14.36 20.30 -5.56
N LEU A 190 -14.83 21.53 -5.28
CA LEU A 190 -16.25 21.89 -5.36
C LEU A 190 -16.74 22.08 -6.80
N LEU A 191 -15.83 22.33 -7.74
CA LEU A 191 -16.16 22.56 -9.15
C LEU A 191 -16.19 21.26 -9.97
N VAL A 192 -15.62 20.17 -9.43
CA VAL A 192 -15.48 18.90 -10.12
C VAL A 192 -16.58 17.93 -9.70
N ASP A 193 -17.42 17.54 -10.65
CA ASP A 193 -18.37 16.43 -10.47
C ASP A 193 -17.62 15.09 -10.44
N ASN A 194 -17.48 14.50 -9.25
CA ASN A 194 -16.78 13.23 -9.08
C ASN A 194 -17.71 12.03 -9.37
N ASN A 195 -17.72 11.57 -10.62
CA ASN A 195 -18.41 10.35 -11.06
C ASN A 195 -17.52 9.09 -10.98
N SER A 196 -16.36 9.17 -10.31
CA SER A 196 -15.46 8.03 -10.19
C SER A 196 -16.08 6.91 -9.34
N PRO A 197 -15.79 5.63 -9.63
CA PRO A 197 -16.21 4.54 -8.77
C PRO A 197 -15.59 4.69 -7.38
N LYS A 198 -16.36 4.32 -6.35
CA LYS A 198 -15.82 4.22 -4.99
C LYS A 198 -14.78 3.11 -4.94
N GLN A 199 -13.78 3.28 -4.08
CA GLN A 199 -12.69 2.32 -3.92
C GLN A 199 -12.57 1.88 -2.46
N ILE A 200 -12.28 0.59 -2.25
CA ILE A 200 -11.79 0.08 -0.97
C ILE A 200 -10.26 0.19 -0.94
N VAL A 201 -9.71 0.46 0.24
CA VAL A 201 -8.27 0.57 0.46
C VAL A 201 -7.85 -0.42 1.55
N SER A 202 -6.70 -1.07 1.38
CA SER A 202 -6.14 -1.97 2.37
C SER A 202 -4.61 -1.91 2.37
N TYR A 203 -4.00 -2.27 3.49
CA TYR A 203 -2.56 -2.23 3.66
C TYR A 203 -1.93 -3.56 3.25
N LEU A 204 -0.81 -3.47 2.54
CA LEU A 204 0.09 -4.59 2.30
C LEU A 204 1.05 -4.75 3.48
N THR A 205 1.65 -5.93 3.61
CA THR A 205 2.70 -6.17 4.59
C THR A 205 3.88 -5.21 4.34
N PRO A 206 4.30 -4.41 5.34
CA PRO A 206 5.43 -3.51 5.20
C PRO A 206 6.73 -4.25 4.89
N ILE A 207 7.60 -3.59 4.13
CA ILE A 207 8.99 -4.00 3.94
C ILE A 207 9.84 -3.14 4.87
N ASN A 208 10.54 -3.76 5.82
CA ASN A 208 11.32 -3.06 6.85
C ASN A 208 12.66 -2.52 6.32
N GLU A 209 12.64 -1.91 5.13
CA GLU A 209 13.79 -1.34 4.45
C GLU A 209 13.35 -0.12 3.62
N SER A 210 14.28 0.81 3.44
CA SER A 210 13.99 2.09 2.77
C SER A 210 13.75 1.91 1.27
N PRO A 211 12.78 2.63 0.69
CA PRO A 211 12.53 2.60 -0.75
C PRO A 211 13.63 3.31 -1.55
N THR A 212 14.63 3.89 -0.87
CA THR A 212 15.88 4.38 -1.49
C THR A 212 16.77 3.24 -1.99
N ASN A 213 16.60 2.03 -1.46
CA ASN A 213 17.33 0.86 -1.93
C ASN A 213 16.68 0.28 -3.18
N LYS A 214 17.46 0.16 -4.25
CA LYS A 214 17.03 -0.42 -5.52
C LYS A 214 16.42 -1.81 -5.37
N SER A 215 16.96 -2.62 -4.48
CA SER A 215 16.47 -3.97 -4.31
C SER A 215 15.10 -4.03 -3.63
N VAL A 216 14.77 -3.03 -2.80
CA VAL A 216 13.42 -2.83 -2.25
C VAL A 216 12.44 -2.43 -3.35
N VAL A 217 12.82 -1.49 -4.22
CA VAL A 217 11.99 -1.09 -5.38
C VAL A 217 11.71 -2.29 -6.30
N LEU A 218 12.70 -3.16 -6.51
CA LEU A 218 12.48 -4.38 -7.28
C LEU A 218 11.52 -5.34 -6.57
N GLU A 219 11.58 -5.45 -5.24
CA GLU A 219 10.66 -6.28 -4.47
C GLU A 219 9.23 -5.73 -4.52
N THR A 220 9.02 -4.41 -4.42
CA THR A 220 7.68 -3.81 -4.57
C THR A 220 7.11 -4.06 -5.97
N MET A 221 7.95 -4.00 -7.02
CA MET A 221 7.54 -4.38 -8.38
C MET A 221 7.15 -5.86 -8.49
N LYS A 222 7.96 -6.77 -7.93
CA LYS A 222 7.65 -8.22 -7.90
C LYS A 222 6.39 -8.52 -7.09
N GLN A 223 6.20 -7.85 -5.96
CA GLN A 223 4.99 -7.95 -5.14
C GLN A 223 3.76 -7.52 -5.93
N SER A 224 3.86 -6.43 -6.68
CA SER A 224 2.80 -5.97 -7.60
C SER A 224 2.46 -7.01 -8.66
N GLN A 225 3.45 -7.68 -9.26
CA GLN A 225 3.20 -8.76 -10.22
C GLN A 225 2.52 -9.99 -9.59
N LYS A 226 2.87 -10.34 -8.34
CA LYS A 226 2.19 -11.41 -7.60
C LYS A 226 0.71 -11.04 -7.39
N ILE A 227 0.44 -9.81 -6.97
CA ILE A 227 -0.93 -9.29 -6.80
C ILE A 227 -1.69 -9.36 -8.13
N CYS A 228 -1.10 -8.88 -9.23
CA CYS A 228 -1.67 -8.94 -10.57
C CYS A 228 -2.12 -10.36 -10.95
N LYS A 229 -1.31 -11.37 -10.63
CA LYS A 229 -1.65 -12.79 -10.86
C LYS A 229 -2.77 -13.26 -9.95
N GLU A 230 -2.77 -12.88 -8.68
CA GLU A 230 -3.81 -13.27 -7.70
C GLU A 230 -5.19 -12.67 -8.04
N VAL A 231 -5.25 -11.46 -8.58
CA VAL A 231 -6.50 -10.82 -9.03
C VAL A 231 -6.87 -11.17 -10.47
N ASN A 232 -6.09 -12.03 -11.14
CA ASN A 232 -6.29 -12.48 -12.52
C ASN A 232 -6.31 -11.33 -13.55
N GLN A 233 -5.48 -10.32 -13.35
CA GLN A 233 -5.32 -9.22 -14.32
C GLN A 233 -4.11 -9.44 -15.21
N SER A 234 -4.20 -8.98 -16.47
CA SER A 234 -3.09 -9.02 -17.42
C SER A 234 -1.97 -8.04 -17.05
N SER A 235 -2.35 -6.94 -16.43
CA SER A 235 -1.46 -5.85 -16.01
C SER A 235 -2.01 -5.16 -14.78
N ILE A 236 -1.14 -4.53 -13.99
CA ILE A 236 -1.52 -3.80 -12.79
C ILE A 236 -0.91 -2.40 -12.77
N GLN A 237 -1.65 -1.45 -12.22
CA GLN A 237 -1.17 -0.08 -11.99
C GLN A 237 -0.37 -0.03 -10.69
N VAL A 238 0.82 0.56 -10.75
CA VAL A 238 1.70 0.73 -9.60
C VAL A 238 2.07 2.21 -9.50
N THR A 239 1.72 2.84 -8.38
CA THR A 239 2.00 4.25 -8.14
C THR A 239 3.18 4.39 -7.18
N TYR A 240 4.11 5.26 -7.53
CA TYR A 240 5.28 5.58 -6.72
C TYR A 240 5.46 7.10 -6.64
N ASP A 241 6.11 7.58 -5.59
CA ASP A 241 6.67 8.93 -5.59
C ASP A 241 7.65 9.12 -6.77
N LEU A 242 8.01 10.37 -7.08
CA LEU A 242 8.90 10.67 -8.22
C LEU A 242 10.28 10.00 -8.10
N ALA A 243 10.86 9.93 -6.91
CA ALA A 243 12.19 9.40 -6.70
C ALA A 243 12.23 7.87 -6.91
N ILE A 244 11.24 7.17 -6.38
CA ILE A 244 11.06 5.73 -6.51
C ILE A 244 10.64 5.38 -7.95
N ALA A 245 9.69 6.13 -8.53
CA ALA A 245 9.20 5.89 -9.89
C ALA A 245 10.33 5.96 -10.93
N LYS A 246 11.26 6.91 -10.79
CA LYS A 246 12.45 7.02 -11.65
C LYS A 246 13.26 5.73 -11.61
N VAL A 247 13.53 5.20 -10.42
CA VAL A 247 14.28 3.96 -10.23
C VAL A 247 13.50 2.76 -10.79
N ALA A 248 12.20 2.69 -10.54
CA ALA A 248 11.33 1.64 -11.04
C ALA A 248 11.26 1.62 -12.58
N LEU A 249 11.19 2.77 -13.24
CA LEU A 249 11.23 2.89 -14.70
C LEU A 249 12.60 2.47 -15.27
N GLU A 250 13.70 2.86 -14.62
CA GLU A 250 15.04 2.37 -15.00
C GLU A 250 15.12 0.83 -14.90
N MET A 251 14.53 0.24 -13.86
CA MET A 251 14.46 -1.22 -13.69
C MET A 251 13.58 -1.87 -14.74
N GLN A 252 12.38 -1.34 -14.99
CA GLN A 252 11.48 -1.84 -16.00
C GLN A 252 12.16 -1.90 -17.37
N ALA A 253 12.90 -0.86 -17.76
CA ALA A 253 13.68 -0.83 -18.99
C ALA A 253 14.83 -1.86 -19.00
N THR A 254 15.46 -2.11 -17.85
CA THR A 254 16.60 -3.04 -17.71
C THR A 254 16.15 -4.49 -17.79
N TYR A 255 15.05 -4.84 -17.12
CA TYR A 255 14.51 -6.20 -17.01
C TYR A 255 13.46 -6.54 -18.07
N LYS A 256 13.32 -5.75 -19.15
CA LYS A 256 12.39 -6.10 -20.24
C LYS A 256 12.68 -7.50 -20.80
N PRO A 257 11.64 -8.34 -21.03
CA PRO A 257 10.20 -8.04 -20.94
C PRO A 257 9.54 -8.37 -19.58
N ASP A 258 10.32 -8.79 -18.57
CA ASP A 258 9.81 -9.41 -17.36
C ASP A 258 8.87 -8.50 -16.54
N LEU A 259 9.03 -7.18 -16.62
CA LEU A 259 8.27 -6.18 -15.85
C LEU A 259 7.30 -5.35 -16.71
N ASP A 260 7.05 -5.74 -17.97
CA ASP A 260 6.23 -4.97 -18.91
C ASP A 260 4.73 -4.97 -18.57
N ASN A 261 4.27 -5.87 -17.70
CA ASN A 261 2.88 -5.91 -17.21
C ASN A 261 2.60 -4.94 -16.05
N LEU A 262 3.58 -4.11 -15.66
CA LEU A 262 3.42 -3.08 -14.65
C LEU A 262 3.25 -1.71 -15.32
N PHE A 263 2.15 -1.02 -15.03
CA PHE A 263 1.96 0.36 -15.45
C PHE A 263 2.37 1.29 -14.32
N ILE A 264 3.57 1.88 -14.45
CA ILE A 264 4.13 2.76 -13.43
C ILE A 264 3.52 4.15 -13.58
N HIS A 265 2.76 4.57 -12.57
CA HIS A 265 2.26 5.92 -12.40
C HIS A 265 3.17 6.72 -11.49
N LEU A 266 3.47 7.94 -11.91
CA LEU A 266 4.07 8.94 -11.07
C LEU A 266 2.98 9.50 -10.15
N ALA A 267 3.19 9.42 -8.84
CA ALA A 267 2.46 10.26 -7.90
C ALA A 267 2.89 11.72 -8.19
N VAL A 268 2.21 12.36 -9.14
CA VAL A 268 2.31 13.80 -9.30
C VAL A 268 1.45 14.41 -8.18
N PRO A 269 1.95 15.40 -7.42
CA PRO A 269 1.06 16.25 -6.66
C PRO A 269 0.27 17.06 -7.70
N TYR A 270 -0.91 16.54 -8.08
CA TYR A 270 -1.86 17.16 -9.01
C TYR A 270 -1.27 17.59 -10.36
N ASN A 271 -1.49 16.77 -11.39
CA ASN A 271 -1.73 17.30 -12.72
C ASN A 271 -3.04 16.70 -13.23
N ASP A 272 -4.00 17.59 -13.44
CA ASP A 272 -5.30 17.33 -14.04
C ASP A 272 -5.15 16.56 -15.36
N GLY A 273 -5.77 15.39 -15.44
CA GLY A 273 -5.99 14.68 -16.70
C GLY A 273 -5.92 13.16 -16.65
N LEU A 274 -5.20 12.55 -15.70
CA LEU A 274 -5.03 11.08 -15.65
C LEU A 274 -5.53 10.41 -14.36
N LEU A 275 -5.84 11.20 -13.33
CA LEU A 275 -6.47 10.76 -12.07
C LEU A 275 -7.92 11.22 -11.93
N GLN A 276 -8.57 11.62 -13.04
CA GLN A 276 -10.02 11.89 -13.05
C GLN A 276 -10.88 10.62 -12.85
N SER A 277 -10.26 9.45 -12.68
CA SER A 277 -10.94 8.18 -12.39
C SER A 277 -10.74 7.63 -10.97
N CYS A 278 -10.01 8.32 -10.08
CA CYS A 278 -9.80 7.84 -8.70
C CYS A 278 -9.91 8.97 -7.68
N GLY A 279 -11.13 9.16 -7.18
CA GLY A 279 -11.47 9.36 -5.77
C GLY A 279 -10.83 10.51 -4.99
N GLN A 280 -11.65 11.51 -4.63
CA GLN A 280 -11.55 12.13 -3.31
C GLN A 280 -12.87 12.00 -2.55
N ASN A 281 -12.84 11.15 -1.51
CA ASN A 281 -13.74 11.19 -0.36
C ASN A 281 -12.85 11.06 0.88
N TYR A 282 -12.28 12.18 1.32
CA TYR A 282 -11.73 12.31 2.67
C TYR A 282 -12.70 13.17 3.47
N HIS A 283 -13.71 12.52 4.05
CA HIS A 283 -14.53 13.14 5.08
C HIS A 283 -14.01 12.71 6.45
N GLY A 284 -13.42 13.66 7.16
CA GLY A 284 -13.24 13.63 8.62
C GLY A 284 -12.09 12.77 9.13
N LEU A 285 -10.88 13.34 9.21
CA LEU A 285 -9.84 12.94 10.18
C LEU A 285 -8.75 14.03 10.27
N TRP A 286 -9.17 15.29 10.46
CA TRP A 286 -8.29 16.39 10.90
C TRP A 286 -9.10 17.38 11.75
N LEU A 287 -9.68 16.88 12.84
CA LEU A 287 -10.11 17.70 13.97
C LEU A 287 -9.83 16.92 15.25
N ASN A 288 -8.59 17.07 15.73
CA ASN A 288 -8.18 17.31 17.13
C ASN A 288 -6.66 17.47 17.19
#